data_AF-A0A191XZX3-F1
#
_entry.id   AF-A0A191XZX3-F1
#
_cell.length_a   1.000
_cell.length_b   1.000
_cell.length_c   1.000
_cell.angle_alpha   90.00
_cell.angle_beta   90.00
_cell.angle_gamma   90.00
#
_symmetry.space_group_name_H-M   'P 1'
#
loop_
_entity.id
_entity.type
_entity.pdbx_description
1 polymer ?
#
loop_
_entity_poly.entity_id
_entity_poly.type
_entity_poly.pdbx_seq_one_letter_code
_entity_poly.pdbx_strand_id
1 'polypeptide(L)' 'VVGLLDEVEFSHYDSDSRRLEPRQDWMSRVTEDDPQYWKSQTEILMGNQQVFKGNIETAK' A
#
# COMPACT_ATOMS: atom_id res chain seq x y z
N VAL A 1 -4.57 2.73 2.29
CA VAL A 1 -4.36 1.54 3.17
C VAL A 1 -3.23 1.87 4.11
N VAL A 2 -3.34 1.52 5.39
CA VAL A 2 -2.31 1.77 6.40
C VAL A 2 -1.90 0.44 7.01
N GLY A 3 -0.60 0.15 7.09
CA GLY A 3 -0.05 -1.01 7.78
C GLY A 3 0.45 -0.63 9.16
N LEU A 4 -0.02 -1.34 10.20
CA LEU A 4 0.36 -1.14 11.60
C LEU A 4 1.04 -2.40 12.14
N LEU A 5 2.13 -2.23 12.88
CA LEU A 5 2.78 -3.26 13.69
C LEU A 5 3.02 -2.67 15.08
N ASP A 6 2.45 -3.30 16.11
CA ASP A 6 2.47 -2.77 17.48
C ASP A 6 2.07 -1.30 17.56
N GLU A 7 0.94 -0.96 16.93
CA GLU A 7 0.37 0.40 16.84
C GLU A 7 1.22 1.42 16.07
N VAL A 8 2.39 1.03 15.56
CA VAL A 8 3.27 1.88 14.76
C VAL A 8 2.97 1.71 13.27
N GLU A 9 2.75 2.83 12.58
CA GLU A 9 2.62 2.85 11.13
C GLU A 9 3.94 2.50 10.45
N PHE A 10 3.94 1.39 9.70
CA PHE A 10 5.11 0.92 8.94
C PHE A 10 4.97 1.09 7.42
N SER A 11 3.75 1.23 6.91
CA SER A 11 3.50 1.49 5.49
C SER A 11 2.22 2.26 5.24
N HIS A 12 2.21 3.07 4.18
CA HIS A 12 1.09 3.91 3.81
C HIS A 12 0.85 3.92 2.31
N TYR A 13 -0.39 3.62 1.91
CA TYR A 13 -0.84 3.81 0.54
C TYR A 13 -1.64 5.10 0.43
N ASP A 14 -1.04 6.06 -0.27
CA ASP A 14 -1.66 7.32 -0.66
C ASP A 14 -2.43 7.10 -1.97
N SER A 15 -3.74 7.32 -1.93
CA SER A 15 -4.64 7.11 -3.06
C SER A 15 -4.58 8.20 -4.14
N ASP A 16 -4.04 9.37 -3.80
CA ASP A 16 -3.94 10.52 -4.70
C ASP A 16 -2.67 10.37 -5.55
N SER A 17 -1.53 10.11 -4.90
CA SER A 17 -0.27 9.83 -5.58
C SER A 17 -0.17 8.39 -6.10
N ARG A 18 -1.05 7.50 -5.64
CA ARG A 18 -1.12 6.06 -5.97
C ARG A 18 0.19 5.34 -5.66
N ARG A 19 0.76 5.59 -4.49
CA ARG A 19 2.03 5.01 -4.04
C ARG A 19 1.87 4.36 -2.68
N LEU A 20 2.40 3.14 -2.53
CA LEU A 20 2.65 2.53 -1.22
C LEU A 20 4.09 2.82 -0.81
N GLU A 21 4.27 3.46 0.33
CA GLU A 21 5.59 3.85 0.83
C GLU A 21 5.84 3.32 2.25
N PRO A 22 7.09 2.94 2.57
CA PRO A 22 7.48 2.61 3.93
C PRO A 22 7.42 3.86 4.82
N ARG A 23 7.05 3.66 6.08
CA ARG A 23 7.05 4.68 7.13
C ARG A 23 8.12 4.45 8.19
N GLN A 24 8.79 3.30 8.17
CA GLN A 24 9.85 2.93 9.09
C GLN A 24 11.08 2.43 8.34
N ASP A 25 12.28 2.74 8.84
CA ASP A 25 13.55 2.41 8.17
C ASP A 25 13.77 0.92 7.98
N TRP A 26 13.30 0.09 8.93
CA TRP A 26 13.44 -1.35 8.80
C TRP A 26 12.58 -1.91 7.66
N MET A 27 11.46 -1.26 7.31
CA MET A 27 10.66 -1.66 6.16
C MET A 27 11.28 -1.26 4.84
N SER A 28 12.01 -0.14 4.76
CA SER A 28 12.63 0.26 3.49
C SER A 28 13.67 -0.75 3.00
N ARG A 29 14.33 -1.46 3.93
CA ARG A 29 15.36 -2.49 3.67
C ARG A 29 14.84 -3.75 2.98
N VAL A 30 13.52 -3.97 2.92
CA VAL A 30 12.95 -5.10 2.16
C VAL A 30 13.40 -5.10 0.68
N THR A 31 13.78 -3.94 0.15
CA THR A 31 14.29 -3.81 -1.22
C THR A 31 15.67 -4.40 -1.43
N GLU A 32 16.42 -4.67 -0.36
CA GLU A 32 17.71 -5.36 -0.44
C GLU A 32 17.51 -6.82 -0.87
N ASP A 33 16.46 -7.48 -0.34
CA ASP A 33 16.11 -8.86 -0.69
C ASP A 33 15.15 -8.95 -1.90
N ASP A 34 14.18 -8.02 -2.00
CA ASP A 34 13.24 -7.91 -3.11
C ASP A 34 13.12 -6.47 -3.62
N PRO A 35 13.94 -6.10 -4.63
CA PRO A 35 13.92 -4.75 -5.22
C PRO A 35 12.56 -4.35 -5.84
N GLN A 36 11.66 -5.30 -6.10
CA GLN A 36 10.34 -5.04 -6.69
C GLN A 36 9.20 -5.01 -5.65
N TYR A 37 9.49 -5.25 -4.37
CA TYR A 37 8.48 -5.36 -3.32
C TYR A 37 7.48 -4.19 -3.33
N TRP A 38 7.97 -2.94 -3.19
CA TRP A 38 7.09 -1.76 -3.13
C TRP A 38 6.31 -1.52 -4.41
N LYS A 39 6.91 -1.84 -5.57
CA LYS A 39 6.23 -1.71 -6.87
C LYS A 39 5.07 -2.70 -6.96
N SER A 40 5.32 -3.97 -6.68
CA SER A 40 4.30 -5.03 -6.74
C SER A 40 3.15 -4.75 -5.76
N GLN A 41 3.47 -4.34 -4.53
CA GLN A 41 2.45 -3.99 -3.54
C GLN A 41 1.65 -2.75 -3.93
N THR A 42 2.29 -1.74 -4.54
CA THR A 42 1.59 -0.56 -5.07
C THR A 42 0.59 -0.96 -6.16
N GLU A 43 0.98 -1.83 -7.11
CA GLU A 43 0.11 -2.30 -8.19
C GLU A 43 -1.11 -3.07 -7.66
N ILE A 44 -0.90 -3.92 -6.64
CA ILE A 44 -2.00 -4.64 -5.96
C ILE A 44 -2.97 -3.64 -5.32
N LEU A 45 -2.46 -2.63 -4.61
CA LEU A 45 -3.31 -1.64 -3.95
C LEU A 45 -4.03 -0.71 -4.92
N MET A 46 -3.43 -0.40 -6.07
CA MET A 46 -4.12 0.28 -7.17
C MET A 46 -5.32 -0.54 -7.68
N GLY A 47 -5.14 -1.86 -7.85
CA GLY A 47 -6.23 -2.78 -8.20
C GLY A 47 -7.35 -2.78 -7.17
N ASN A 48 -6.99 -2.93 -5.89
CA ASN A 48 -7.94 -2.90 -4.77
C ASN A 48 -8.71 -1.57 -4.71
N GLN A 49 -8.05 -0.43 -4.97
CA GLN A 49 -8.71 0.87 -5.02
C GLN A 49 -9.83 0.90 -6.08
N GLN A 50 -9.62 0.33 -7.27
CA GLN A 50 -10.66 0.28 -8.30
C GLN A 50 -11.82 -0.65 -7.91
N VAL A 51 -11.51 -1.80 -7.32
CA VAL A 51 -12.54 -2.74 -6.82
C VAL A 51 -13.41 -2.08 -5.76
N PHE A 52 -12.81 -1.40 -4.77
CA PHE A 52 -13.59 -0.70 -3.74
C PHE A 52 -14.44 0.44 -4.30
N LYS A 53 -13.94 1.19 -5.28
CA LYS A 53 -14.77 2.20 -5.98
C LYS A 53 -15.98 1.55 -6.64
N GLY A 54 -15.80 0.46 -7.37
CA GLY A 54 -16.90 -0.29 -8.00
C GLY A 54 -17.91 -0.84 -6.98
N ASN A 55 -17.43 -1.38 -5.87
CA ASN A 55 -18.28 -1.88 -4.79
C ASN A 55 -19.11 -0.77 -4.14
N ILE A 56 -18.52 0.41 -3.92
CA ILE A 56 -19.23 1.58 -3.40
C ILE A 56 -20.33 2.01 -4.37
N GLU A 57 -20.04 2.11 -5.67
CA GLU A 57 -21.07 2.46 -6.67
C GLU A 57 -22.17 1.39 -6.76
N THR A 58 -21.85 0.12 -6.56
CA THR A 58 -22.83 -0.98 -6.57
C THR A 58 -23.73 -0.97 -5.33
N ALA A 59 -23.20 -0.54 -4.17
CA ALA A 59 -23.92 -0.57 -2.90
C ALA A 59 -24.77 0.69 -2.64
N LYS A 60 -24.58 1.76 -3.41
CA LYS A 60 -25.39 2.99 -3.35
C LYS A 60 -26.80 2.77 -3.87
#